data_AF-A0A480WS16-F1
#
_entry.id   AF-A0A480WS16-F1
#
_cell.length_a   1.000
_cell.length_b   1.000
_cell.length_c   1.000
_cell.angle_alpha   90.00
_cell.angle_beta   90.00
_cell.angle_gamma   90.00
#
_symmetry.space_group_name_H-M   'P 1'
#
loop_
_entity.id
_entity.type
_entity.pdbx_description
1 polymer ?
#
loop_
_entity_poly.entity_id
_entity_poly.type
_entity_poly.pdbx_seq_one_letter_code
_entity_poly.pdbx_strand_id
1 'polypeptide(L)'
;MDWKLERRVQKTESHVLQEEGVTPEDTGEDGISESFQLLQMDVDCEHREEETLPTGSAVWCSKNVQRKQRHWEKIVAAKKSKRKQEKERRKANRVENSGICPQHSKRFLRSLTKEKLLGARHSGPRLCIDLSMTHHMSKKVKHPLNSAFLLTRGRSRWEQLSRRA
;
A
#
# COMPACT_ATOMS: atom_id res chain seq x y z
N MET A 1 0.63 0.12 23.48
CA MET A 1 0.84 -1.31 23.22
C MET A 1 2.09 -1.43 22.40
N ASP A 2 3.19 -1.87 23.01
CA ASP A 2 3.91 -3.09 22.61
C ASP A 2 5.36 -3.10 23.12
N TRP A 3 5.67 -4.24 23.74
CA TRP A 3 6.93 -4.97 23.92
C TRP A 3 8.22 -4.26 24.41
N LYS A 4 8.42 -4.31 25.73
CA LYS A 4 9.75 -4.48 26.35
C LYS A 4 9.99 -5.96 26.61
N LEU A 5 11.17 -6.50 26.23
CA LEU A 5 11.90 -7.57 26.96
C LEU A 5 13.33 -7.66 26.37
N GLU A 6 14.33 -7.06 27.01
CA GLU A 6 15.29 -7.76 27.87
C GLU A 6 16.21 -8.76 27.13
N ARG A 7 17.47 -8.36 26.91
CA ARG A 7 18.59 -9.32 26.92
C ARG A 7 19.93 -8.64 27.27
N ARG A 8 20.19 -8.66 28.59
CA ARG A 8 21.44 -9.06 29.25
C ARG A 8 22.75 -8.37 28.85
N VAL A 9 23.18 -7.53 29.79
CA VAL A 9 24.57 -7.22 30.14
C VAL A 9 25.43 -8.49 30.11
N GLN A 10 26.47 -8.51 29.27
CA GLN A 10 27.65 -9.36 29.48
C GLN A 10 28.77 -8.48 29.98
N LYS A 11 29.01 -8.64 31.29
CA LYS A 11 30.16 -8.16 32.03
C LYS A 11 31.31 -9.09 31.66
N THR A 12 32.32 -8.60 30.95
CA THR A 12 33.58 -9.32 30.78
C THR A 12 34.59 -8.65 31.68
N GLU A 13 34.86 -9.28 32.82
CA GLU A 13 35.93 -8.89 33.72
C GLU A 13 37.28 -9.29 33.12
N SER A 14 38.16 -8.29 33.08
CA SER A 14 39.63 -8.31 33.20
C SER A 14 40.42 -9.57 32.81
N HIS A 15 41.37 -9.36 31.90
CA HIS A 15 42.75 -9.73 32.19
C HIS A 15 43.67 -8.53 31.91
N VAL A 16 44.30 -8.05 32.97
CA VAL A 16 45.44 -7.12 32.94
C VAL A 16 46.69 -7.92 32.56
N LEU A 17 47.52 -7.37 31.68
CA LEU A 17 49.00 -7.42 31.78
C LEU A 17 49.65 -6.46 30.78
N GLN A 18 50.21 -5.38 31.36
CA GLN A 18 51.47 -4.64 31.06
C GLN A 18 51.78 -4.27 29.61
N GLU A 19 51.73 -2.97 29.26
CA GLU A 19 52.79 -1.95 29.43
C GLU A 19 54.01 -2.12 28.52
N GLU A 20 54.01 -1.33 27.43
CA GLU A 20 55.12 -0.49 26.96
C GLU A 20 54.46 0.43 25.90
N GLY A 21 54.20 1.71 26.11
CA GLY A 21 55.11 2.77 26.50
C GLY A 21 55.51 3.56 25.25
N VAL A 22 54.76 4.63 24.90
CA VAL A 22 55.19 5.91 24.27
C VAL A 22 53.93 6.69 23.83
N THR A 23 53.75 7.84 24.49
CA THR A 23 52.80 8.96 24.25
C THR A 23 53.24 9.86 23.08
N PRO A 24 52.54 10.97 22.79
CA PRO A 24 51.21 11.21 22.21
C PRO A 24 51.38 11.99 20.87
N GLU A 25 50.41 12.81 20.45
CA GLU A 25 50.40 13.61 19.19
C GLU A 25 49.99 12.73 17.98
N ASP A 26 49.15 13.10 17.03
CA ASP A 26 48.73 14.40 16.54
C ASP A 26 47.56 14.20 15.54
N THR A 27 46.80 15.27 15.32
CA THR A 27 45.95 15.51 14.13
C THR A 27 44.84 14.52 13.81
N GLY A 28 43.63 14.90 14.18
CA GLY A 28 42.42 14.34 13.60
C GLY A 28 42.26 14.77 12.15
N GLU A 29 42.28 13.81 11.22
CA GLU A 29 41.44 13.76 10.00
C GLU A 29 41.78 12.61 9.02
N ASP A 30 42.59 11.60 9.37
CA ASP A 30 43.05 10.63 8.34
C ASP A 30 42.18 9.38 8.11
N GLY A 31 41.24 9.04 9.00
CA GLY A 31 40.46 7.80 8.85
C GLY A 31 39.46 7.78 7.69
N ILE A 32 39.04 8.96 7.20
CA ILE A 32 38.07 9.06 6.11
C ILE A 32 38.81 9.13 4.76
N SER A 33 39.99 9.75 4.72
CA SER A 33 40.82 9.91 3.50
C SER A 33 41.32 8.56 2.96
N GLU A 34 41.74 7.64 3.84
CA GLU A 34 42.09 6.25 3.45
C GLU A 34 40.89 5.48 2.86
N SER A 35 39.70 5.70 3.41
CA SER A 35 38.50 5.00 2.95
C SER A 35 38.09 5.41 1.52
N PHE A 36 38.43 6.63 1.11
CA PHE A 36 38.18 7.13 -0.24
C PHE A 36 39.24 6.68 -1.26
N GLN A 37 40.48 6.38 -0.84
CA GLN A 37 41.50 5.80 -1.72
C GLN A 37 41.11 4.40 -2.22
N LEU A 38 40.44 3.59 -1.40
CA LEU A 38 39.96 2.27 -1.82
C LEU A 38 38.78 2.33 -2.82
N LEU A 39 38.09 3.47 -2.89
CA LEU A 39 37.02 3.74 -3.84
C LEU A 39 37.54 4.33 -5.16
N GLN A 40 38.84 4.62 -5.26
CA GLN A 40 39.46 5.12 -6.47
C GLN A 40 39.67 3.96 -7.44
N MET A 41 38.70 3.78 -8.33
CA MET A 41 38.86 2.93 -9.50
C MET A 41 39.56 3.74 -10.59
N ASP A 42 40.80 3.40 -10.92
CA ASP A 42 41.48 3.96 -12.08
C ASP A 42 40.77 3.46 -13.35
N VAL A 43 40.05 4.39 -13.98
CA VAL A 43 39.55 4.21 -15.33
C VAL A 43 40.65 4.69 -16.27
N ASP A 44 41.67 3.85 -16.45
CA ASP A 44 42.62 3.99 -17.55
C ASP A 44 41.92 3.58 -18.85
N CYS A 45 41.02 4.45 -19.31
CA CYS A 45 40.64 4.45 -20.71
C CYS A 45 41.70 5.25 -21.46
N GLU A 46 42.66 4.54 -22.04
CA GLU A 46 43.56 5.06 -23.08
C GLU A 46 42.70 5.63 -24.23
N HIS A 47 42.37 6.91 -24.12
CA HIS A 47 41.75 7.70 -25.15
C HIS A 47 42.86 8.18 -26.08
N ARG A 48 43.34 7.30 -26.94
CA ARG A 48 44.12 7.71 -28.10
C ARG A 48 43.13 8.20 -29.15
N GLU A 49 42.97 9.52 -29.20
CA GLU A 49 42.36 10.24 -30.33
C GLU A 49 42.99 9.75 -31.63
N GLU A 50 42.16 9.30 -32.58
CA GLU A 50 42.18 9.71 -33.99
C GLU A 50 41.18 8.84 -34.80
N GLU A 51 40.41 9.53 -35.65
CA GLU A 51 39.60 9.04 -36.79
C GLU A 51 38.22 8.37 -36.58
N THR A 52 37.21 9.15 -36.97
CA THR A 52 35.90 8.81 -37.56
C THR A 52 35.51 7.32 -37.78
N LEU A 53 34.36 6.94 -37.18
CA LEU A 53 33.48 5.77 -37.45
C LEU A 53 33.86 4.41 -36.82
N PRO A 54 32.90 3.46 -36.62
CA PRO A 54 31.51 3.54 -36.20
C PRO A 54 31.25 2.68 -34.93
N THR A 55 30.43 3.15 -33.98
CA THR A 55 29.71 2.28 -33.00
C THR A 55 30.57 1.18 -32.35
N GLY A 56 31.72 1.56 -31.78
CA GLY A 56 32.81 0.63 -31.43
C GLY A 56 32.64 -0.18 -30.14
N SER A 57 31.66 0.08 -29.27
CA SER A 57 31.52 -0.71 -28.04
C SER A 57 31.06 -2.15 -28.29
N ALA A 58 30.49 -2.41 -29.47
CA ALA A 58 30.13 -3.76 -29.89
C ALA A 58 31.37 -4.62 -30.22
N VAL A 59 32.48 -4.02 -30.64
CA VAL A 59 33.64 -4.78 -31.17
C VAL A 59 34.38 -5.55 -30.06
N TRP A 60 34.27 -5.12 -28.80
CA TRP A 60 35.04 -5.70 -27.69
C TRP A 60 34.28 -6.75 -26.88
N CYS A 61 32.99 -6.96 -27.19
CA CYS A 61 32.15 -7.93 -26.49
C CYS A 61 32.04 -9.24 -27.29
N SER A 62 32.33 -10.37 -26.65
CA SER A 62 32.11 -11.70 -27.23
C SER A 62 30.67 -11.86 -27.77
N LYS A 63 30.50 -12.62 -28.85
CA LYS A 63 29.19 -12.90 -29.49
C LYS A 63 28.12 -13.35 -28.50
N ASN A 64 28.49 -14.06 -27.43
CA ASN A 64 27.55 -14.51 -26.39
C ASN A 64 27.01 -13.32 -25.56
N VAL A 65 27.89 -12.38 -25.19
CA VAL A 65 27.53 -11.16 -24.44
C VAL A 65 26.55 -10.33 -25.26
N GLN A 66 26.84 -10.09 -26.54
CA GLN A 66 25.94 -9.37 -27.43
C GLN A 66 24.58 -10.08 -27.60
N ARG A 67 24.57 -11.41 -27.71
CA ARG A 67 23.33 -12.20 -27.79
C ARG A 67 22.49 -12.01 -26.54
N LYS A 68 23.09 -12.11 -25.34
CA LYS A 68 22.39 -11.91 -24.07
C LYS A 68 21.87 -10.48 -23.94
N GLN A 69 22.66 -9.48 -24.33
CA GLN A 69 22.25 -8.08 -24.34
C GLN A 69 21.04 -7.86 -25.23
N ARG A 70 21.10 -8.27 -26.50
CA ARG A 70 19.96 -8.14 -27.44
C ARG A 70 18.71 -8.86 -26.92
N HIS A 71 18.88 -10.03 -26.30
CA HIS A 71 17.76 -10.77 -25.71
C HIS A 71 17.11 -10.01 -24.55
N TRP A 72 17.92 -9.45 -23.65
CA TRP A 72 17.45 -8.61 -22.54
C TRP A 72 16.74 -7.35 -23.03
N GLU A 73 17.33 -6.64 -23.99
CA GLU A 73 16.73 -5.46 -24.62
C GLU A 73 15.38 -5.79 -25.25
N LYS A 74 15.27 -6.93 -25.95
CA LYS A 74 14.01 -7.42 -26.52
C LYS A 74 12.95 -7.67 -25.44
N ILE A 75 13.33 -8.29 -24.31
CA ILE A 75 12.40 -8.52 -23.19
C ILE A 75 11.92 -7.19 -22.59
N VAL A 76 12.83 -6.24 -22.36
CA VAL A 76 12.49 -4.94 -21.80
C VAL A 76 11.56 -4.16 -22.73
N ALA A 77 11.86 -4.14 -24.03
CA ALA A 77 11.01 -3.51 -25.03
C ALA A 77 9.61 -4.14 -25.08
N ALA A 78 9.52 -5.47 -25.07
CA ALA A 78 8.24 -6.18 -25.03
C ALA A 78 7.43 -5.85 -23.77
N LYS A 79 8.06 -5.80 -22.59
CA LYS A 79 7.41 -5.41 -21.33
C LYS A 79 6.91 -3.96 -21.38
N LYS A 80 7.71 -3.02 -21.91
CA LYS A 80 7.32 -1.61 -22.07
C LYS A 80 6.16 -1.46 -23.05
N SER A 81 6.20 -2.16 -24.19
CA SER A 81 5.12 -2.17 -25.18
C SER A 81 3.81 -2.69 -24.58
N LYS A 82 3.83 -3.82 -23.87
CA LYS A 82 2.66 -4.38 -23.17
C LYS A 82 2.07 -3.38 -22.17
N ARG A 83 2.93 -2.68 -21.41
CA ARG A 83 2.48 -1.65 -20.45
C ARG A 83 1.83 -0.45 -21.16
N LYS A 84 2.36 -0.03 -22.31
CA LYS A 84 1.81 1.07 -23.13
C LYS A 84 0.44 0.67 -23.71
N GLN A 85 0.34 -0.51 -24.29
CA GLN A 85 -0.91 -1.03 -24.86
C GLN A 85 -2.01 -1.16 -23.79
N GLU A 86 -1.71 -1.68 -22.60
CA GLU A 86 -2.68 -1.76 -21.50
C GLU A 86 -3.11 -0.36 -21.01
N LYS A 87 -2.18 0.60 -21.00
CA LYS A 87 -2.51 2.00 -20.64
C LYS A 87 -3.45 2.62 -21.67
N GLU A 88 -3.23 2.36 -22.96
CA GLU A 88 -4.09 2.82 -24.05
C GLU A 88 -5.46 2.15 -24.01
N ARG A 89 -5.52 0.83 -23.76
CA ARG A 89 -6.78 0.10 -23.54
C ARG A 89 -7.59 0.71 -22.39
N ARG A 90 -6.95 1.05 -21.27
CA ARG A 90 -7.62 1.72 -20.13
C ARG A 90 -8.12 3.11 -20.48
N LYS A 91 -7.38 3.88 -21.28
CA LYS A 91 -7.82 5.20 -21.74
C LYS A 91 -9.01 5.09 -22.68
N ALA A 92 -8.97 4.17 -23.66
CA ALA A 92 -10.07 3.91 -24.57
C ALA A 92 -11.33 3.47 -23.82
N ASN A 93 -11.18 2.52 -22.89
CA ASN A 93 -12.28 2.07 -22.05
C ASN A 93 -12.85 3.20 -21.15
N ARG A 94 -12.00 4.12 -20.66
CA ARG A 94 -12.47 5.29 -19.89
C ARG A 94 -13.27 6.27 -20.74
N VAL A 95 -12.92 6.45 -22.02
CA VAL A 95 -13.66 7.29 -22.97
C VAL A 95 -14.99 6.64 -23.35
N GLU A 96 -14.98 5.35 -23.67
CA GLU A 96 -16.19 4.59 -24.04
C GLU A 96 -17.20 4.51 -22.87
N ASN A 97 -16.73 4.30 -21.64
CA ASN A 97 -17.58 4.26 -20.45
C ASN A 97 -17.91 5.65 -19.88
N SER A 98 -17.39 6.73 -20.46
CA SER A 98 -17.76 8.10 -20.06
C SER A 98 -19.12 8.54 -20.62
N GLY A 99 -19.67 7.82 -21.59
CA GLY A 99 -21.00 8.07 -22.17
C GLY A 99 -22.17 7.42 -21.43
N ILE A 100 -21.91 6.45 -20.54
CA ILE A 100 -22.95 5.73 -19.78
C ILE A 100 -22.94 6.21 -18.33
N CYS A 101 -23.54 7.38 -18.07
CA CYS A 101 -23.70 8.01 -16.76
C CYS A 101 -22.37 8.35 -16.05
N PRO A 102 -22.23 9.50 -15.38
CA PRO A 102 -21.05 9.73 -14.54
C PRO A 102 -20.96 8.58 -13.54
N GLN A 103 -19.94 7.73 -13.66
CA GLN A 103 -19.75 6.59 -12.78
C GLN A 103 -19.38 7.12 -11.40
N HIS A 104 -20.41 7.53 -10.67
CA HIS A 104 -20.31 8.08 -9.35
C HIS A 104 -19.53 7.09 -8.51
N SER A 105 -18.52 7.59 -7.78
CA SER A 105 -17.68 6.72 -6.96
C SER A 105 -18.57 5.85 -6.06
N LYS A 106 -18.16 4.62 -5.79
CA LYS A 106 -18.89 3.73 -4.85
C LYS A 106 -19.19 4.45 -3.52
N ARG A 107 -18.33 5.39 -3.11
CA ARG A 107 -18.53 6.24 -1.93
C ARG A 107 -19.68 7.23 -2.12
N PHE A 108 -19.81 7.87 -3.29
CA PHE A 108 -20.92 8.75 -3.64
C PHE A 108 -22.27 8.02 -3.67
N LEU A 109 -22.35 6.85 -4.30
CA LEU A 109 -23.60 6.07 -4.31
C LEU A 109 -24.02 5.63 -2.90
N ARG A 110 -23.03 5.34 -2.04
CA ARG A 110 -23.26 5.04 -0.62
C ARG A 110 -23.73 6.26 0.17
N SER A 111 -23.16 7.45 -0.05
CA SER A 111 -23.61 8.67 0.63
C SER A 111 -25.02 9.06 0.18
N LEU A 112 -25.29 9.04 -1.13
CA LEU A 112 -26.61 9.31 -1.68
C LEU A 112 -27.67 8.33 -1.15
N THR A 113 -27.31 7.05 -1.02
CA THR A 113 -28.17 6.03 -0.40
C THR A 113 -28.44 6.34 1.07
N LYS A 114 -27.42 6.74 1.84
CA LYS A 114 -27.59 7.07 3.26
C LYS A 114 -28.46 8.30 3.45
N GLU A 115 -28.27 9.33 2.63
CA GLU A 115 -29.07 10.56 2.63
C GLU A 115 -30.55 10.26 2.36
N LYS A 116 -30.85 9.50 1.29
CA LYS A 116 -32.21 9.09 0.96
C LYS A 116 -32.85 8.23 2.06
N LEU A 117 -32.08 7.34 2.70
CA LEU A 117 -32.56 6.54 3.82
C LEU A 117 -32.92 7.42 5.02
N LEU A 118 -32.07 8.40 5.36
CA LEU A 118 -32.35 9.34 6.44
C LEU A 118 -33.61 10.16 6.15
N GLY A 119 -33.76 10.67 4.94
CA GLY A 119 -34.98 11.36 4.51
C GLY A 119 -36.25 10.51 4.71
N ALA A 120 -36.22 9.26 4.24
CA ALA A 120 -37.35 8.33 4.38
C ALA A 120 -37.67 7.95 5.84
N ARG A 121 -36.67 7.92 6.73
CA ARG A 121 -36.89 7.66 8.16
C ARG A 121 -37.64 8.79 8.86
N HIS A 122 -37.53 10.01 8.38
CA HIS A 122 -38.17 11.18 8.98
C HIS A 122 -39.55 11.48 8.38
N SER A 123 -39.82 11.11 7.13
CA SER A 123 -41.08 11.38 6.45
C SER A 123 -42.13 10.27 6.56
N GLY A 124 -41.76 9.08 7.06
CA GLY A 124 -42.66 7.92 7.14
C GLY A 124 -43.63 7.93 8.34
N PRO A 125 -44.78 7.25 8.25
CA PRO A 125 -45.68 7.00 9.38
C PRO A 125 -44.93 6.34 10.55
N ARG A 126 -45.18 6.83 11.77
CA ARG A 126 -44.56 6.30 13.00
C ARG A 126 -45.53 5.36 13.69
N LEU A 127 -45.08 4.13 13.98
CA LEU A 127 -45.79 3.21 14.86
C LEU A 127 -45.38 3.49 16.31
N CYS A 128 -46.34 3.89 17.14
CA CYS A 128 -46.16 4.09 18.57
C CYS A 128 -46.76 2.90 19.32
N ILE A 129 -46.00 2.33 20.26
CA ILE A 129 -46.46 1.23 21.13
C ILE A 129 -46.39 1.78 22.55
N ASP A 130 -47.54 1.86 23.23
CA ASP A 130 -47.59 2.28 24.62
C ASP A 130 -47.11 1.14 25.54
N LEU A 131 -46.18 1.48 26.43
CA LEU A 131 -45.57 0.56 27.39
C LEU A 131 -45.99 0.87 28.83
N SER A 132 -46.85 1.86 29.06
CA SER A 132 -47.31 2.30 30.39
C SER A 132 -47.83 1.13 31.26
N MET A 133 -48.58 0.22 30.63
CA MET A 133 -49.20 -0.94 31.27
C MET A 133 -48.25 -2.12 31.56
N THR A 134 -46.99 -2.06 31.09
CA THR A 134 -46.08 -3.21 31.14
C THR A 134 -45.75 -3.65 32.56
N HIS A 135 -45.75 -2.74 33.54
CA HIS A 135 -45.47 -3.07 34.93
C HIS A 135 -46.50 -4.03 35.54
N HIS A 136 -47.77 -3.89 35.15
CA HIS A 136 -48.88 -4.72 35.64
C HIS A 136 -49.00 -6.07 34.93
N MET A 137 -48.23 -6.32 33.87
CA MET A 137 -48.34 -7.57 33.12
C MET A 137 -47.62 -8.74 33.80
N SER A 138 -48.23 -9.93 33.75
CA SER A 138 -47.58 -11.18 34.17
C SER A 138 -46.45 -11.56 33.21
N LYS A 139 -45.47 -12.32 33.70
CA LYS A 139 -44.34 -12.85 32.89
C LYS A 139 -44.84 -13.62 31.65
N LYS A 140 -45.98 -14.32 31.77
CA LYS A 140 -46.65 -15.05 30.68
C LYS A 140 -46.98 -14.15 29.48
N VAL A 141 -47.19 -12.85 29.70
CA VAL A 141 -47.55 -11.87 28.65
C VAL A 141 -46.35 -10.99 28.27
N LYS A 142 -45.48 -10.65 29.22
CA LYS A 142 -44.26 -9.85 28.97
C LYS A 142 -43.31 -10.50 27.94
N HIS A 143 -43.07 -11.81 28.05
CA HIS A 143 -42.18 -12.51 27.12
C HIS A 143 -42.71 -12.53 25.68
N PRO A 144 -43.98 -12.91 25.42
CA PRO A 144 -44.60 -12.77 24.11
C PRO A 144 -44.57 -11.34 23.57
N LEU A 145 -44.84 -10.33 24.40
CA LEU A 145 -44.84 -8.93 23.99
C LEU A 145 -43.46 -8.48 23.45
N ASN A 146 -42.39 -8.89 24.12
CA ASN A 146 -41.01 -8.62 23.66
C ASN A 146 -40.71 -9.30 22.32
N SER A 147 -41.16 -10.56 22.14
CA SER A 147 -40.98 -11.27 20.88
C SER A 147 -41.75 -10.61 19.73
N ALA A 148 -42.98 -10.16 19.99
CA ALA A 148 -43.80 -9.44 19.01
C ALA A 148 -43.16 -8.11 18.63
N PHE A 149 -42.56 -7.38 19.57
CA PHE A 149 -41.83 -6.14 19.29
C PHE A 149 -40.65 -6.38 18.33
N LEU A 150 -39.87 -7.44 18.55
CA LEU A 150 -38.75 -7.80 17.69
C LEU A 150 -39.22 -8.20 16.28
N LEU A 151 -40.31 -8.98 16.18
CA LEU A 151 -40.91 -9.35 14.91
C LEU A 151 -41.40 -8.13 14.13
N THR A 152 -42.12 -7.22 14.77
CA THR A 152 -42.62 -5.98 14.16
C THR A 152 -41.47 -5.13 13.63
N ARG A 153 -40.40 -4.99 14.43
CA ARG A 153 -39.19 -4.25 14.03
C ARG A 153 -38.44 -4.91 12.87
N GLY A 154 -38.46 -6.24 12.79
CA GLY A 154 -37.95 -7.01 11.65
C GLY A 154 -38.79 -6.80 10.40
N ARG A 155 -40.12 -6.91 10.50
CA ARG A 155 -41.07 -6.75 9.39
C ARG A 155 -41.00 -5.35 8.79
N SER A 156 -40.97 -4.30 9.62
CA SER A 156 -40.80 -2.92 9.15
C SER A 156 -39.47 -2.69 8.43
N ARG A 157 -38.40 -3.41 8.78
CA ARG A 157 -37.12 -3.36 8.07
C ARG A 157 -37.21 -4.05 6.71
N TRP A 158 -37.85 -5.22 6.64
CA TRP A 158 -38.07 -5.93 5.37
C TRP A 158 -38.95 -5.14 4.41
N GLU A 159 -40.01 -4.51 4.90
CA GLU A 159 -40.92 -3.72 4.07
C GLU A 159 -40.23 -2.47 3.47
N GLN A 160 -39.32 -1.84 4.23
CA GLN A 160 -38.47 -0.75 3.73
C GLN A 160 -37.48 -1.20 2.65
N LEU A 161 -37.00 -2.44 2.72
CA LEU A 161 -36.12 -3.01 1.69
C LEU A 161 -36.91 -3.43 0.44
N SER A 162 -38.15 -3.92 0.61
CA SER A 162 -39.00 -4.37 -0.49
C SER A 162 -39.56 -3.23 -1.33
N ARG A 163 -39.86 -2.06 -0.76
CA ARG A 163 -40.30 -0.86 -1.50
C ARG A 163 -39.18 -0.20 -2.32
N ARG A 164 -37.99 -0.82 -2.34
CA ARG A 164 -36.75 -0.29 -2.91
C ARG A 164 -36.29 -1.07 -4.15
N ALA A 165 -36.90 -2.22 -4.44
CA ALA A 165 -36.70 -3.03 -5.64
C ALA A 165 -37.75 -2.64 -6.70
#